data_AF-A0A381N0Z4-F1
#
_entry.id   AF-A0A381N0Z4-F1
#
_cell.length_a   1.000
_cell.length_b   1.000
_cell.length_c   1.000
_cell.angle_alpha   90.00
_cell.angle_beta   90.00
_cell.angle_gamma   90.00
#
_symmetry.space_group_name_H-M   'P 1'
#
loop_
_entity.id
_entity.type
_entity.pdbx_description
1 polymer ?
#
loop_
_entity_poly.entity_id
_entity_poly.type
_entity_poly.pdbx_seq_one_letter_code
_entity_poly.pdbx_strand_id
1 'polypeptide(L)'
;VQLFFLFRSFFLCSLNLFFFSACAGRISPGYMPTAKSSPLYQKMDKTGDLVYTAHKSSLKRPFLSFANKNRFYLYTVNNQESKWVRIVFEYNGIDRLLIDKISLKNGKSQKLEWDFSNNDNNIDGRHGGIVHEKKDLLITQEQFEKLMQLLKPRTMVEYSFSSDYEEEYPITKESLEGSLKLVEYYESIPLAVLR
;
A
#
# COMPACT_ATOMS: atom_id res chain seq x y z
N VAL A 1 43.84 27.63 -7.24
CA VAL A 1 43.40 26.88 -6.04
C VAL A 1 41.88 26.88 -5.87
N GLN A 2 41.17 27.99 -6.07
CA GLN A 2 39.70 28.06 -5.92
C GLN A 2 38.89 27.21 -6.92
N LEU A 3 39.34 27.06 -8.18
CA LEU A 3 38.60 26.31 -9.22
C LEU A 3 38.54 24.80 -8.91
N PHE A 4 39.62 24.23 -8.38
CA PHE A 4 39.68 22.81 -7.98
C PHE A 4 38.77 22.50 -6.79
N PHE A 5 38.60 23.46 -5.86
CA PHE A 5 37.69 23.32 -4.72
C PHE A 5 36.22 23.32 -5.16
N LEU A 6 35.85 24.21 -6.09
CA LEU A 6 34.49 24.27 -6.65
C LEU A 6 34.13 22.98 -7.41
N PHE A 7 35.04 22.45 -8.22
CA PHE A 7 34.83 21.17 -8.92
C PHE A 7 34.68 20.00 -7.95
N ARG A 8 35.47 19.96 -6.88
CA ARG A 8 35.41 18.89 -5.86
C ARG A 8 34.09 18.92 -5.08
N SER A 9 33.60 20.10 -4.72
CA SER A 9 32.29 20.28 -4.08
C SER A 9 31.13 19.93 -5.01
N PHE A 10 31.22 20.29 -6.30
CA PHE A 10 30.21 19.95 -7.29
C PHE A 10 30.13 18.43 -7.56
N PHE A 11 31.29 17.77 -7.63
CA PHE A 11 31.38 16.32 -7.79
C PHE A 11 30.84 15.56 -6.56
N LEU A 12 31.08 16.07 -5.35
CA LEU A 12 30.52 15.50 -4.12
C LEU A 12 29.00 15.69 -4.04
N CYS A 13 28.46 16.83 -4.48
CA CYS A 13 27.02 17.05 -4.56
C CYS A 13 26.35 16.14 -5.60
N SER A 14 26.92 16.01 -6.80
CA SER A 14 26.39 15.13 -7.84
C SER A 14 26.48 13.65 -7.46
N LEU A 15 27.58 13.23 -6.83
CA LEU A 15 27.76 11.86 -6.35
C LEU A 15 26.75 11.53 -5.24
N ASN A 16 26.50 12.45 -4.30
CA ASN A 16 25.41 12.30 -3.33
C ASN A 16 24.07 12.18 -4.04
N LEU A 17 23.71 13.08 -4.96
CA LEU A 17 22.46 13.00 -5.74
C LEU A 17 22.28 11.66 -6.47
N PHE A 18 23.36 11.04 -6.98
CA PHE A 18 23.34 9.70 -7.58
C PHE A 18 23.13 8.58 -6.55
N PHE A 19 23.75 8.65 -5.36
CA PHE A 19 23.51 7.68 -4.29
C PHE A 19 22.11 7.81 -3.66
N PHE A 20 21.59 9.04 -3.58
CA PHE A 20 20.22 9.33 -3.16
C PHE A 20 19.18 8.81 -4.17
N SER A 21 19.47 8.85 -5.48
CA SER A 21 18.56 8.29 -6.50
C SER A 21 18.58 6.76 -6.55
N ALA A 22 19.73 6.11 -6.32
CA ALA A 22 19.87 4.64 -6.32
C ALA A 22 19.16 3.93 -5.15
N CYS A 23 18.73 4.68 -4.15
CA CYS A 23 17.97 4.17 -3.00
C CYS A 23 16.48 4.53 -3.09
N ALA A 24 16.09 5.44 -3.98
CA ALA A 24 14.69 5.77 -4.22
C ALA A 24 13.99 4.64 -4.99
N GLY A 25 12.92 4.10 -4.42
CA GLY A 25 12.09 3.10 -5.09
C GLY A 25 12.64 1.67 -5.08
N ARG A 26 13.50 1.33 -4.12
CA ARG A 26 13.85 -0.07 -3.87
C ARG A 26 12.60 -0.86 -3.53
N ILE A 27 12.44 -1.99 -4.21
CA ILE A 27 11.37 -2.96 -3.96
C ILE A 27 11.66 -3.69 -2.66
N SER A 28 10.60 -3.93 -1.88
CA SER A 28 10.72 -4.69 -0.63
C SER A 28 11.46 -6.03 -0.86
N PRO A 29 12.41 -6.42 0.01
CA PRO A 29 13.19 -7.64 -0.18
C PRO A 29 12.32 -8.90 -0.31
N GLY A 30 12.79 -9.85 -1.13
CA GLY A 30 12.13 -11.14 -1.35
C GLY A 30 11.01 -11.15 -2.40
N TYR A 31 10.67 -9.99 -2.98
CA TYR A 31 9.74 -9.90 -4.09
C TYR A 31 10.44 -10.01 -5.44
N MET A 32 9.93 -10.85 -6.33
CA MET A 32 10.39 -11.03 -7.71
C MET A 32 9.24 -10.78 -8.69
N PRO A 33 9.49 -10.22 -9.89
CA PRO A 33 8.42 -9.97 -10.85
C PRO A 33 7.79 -11.29 -11.34
N THR A 34 6.47 -11.30 -11.53
CA THR A 34 5.75 -12.52 -11.98
C THR A 34 6.06 -12.94 -13.41
N ALA A 35 6.44 -11.98 -14.25
CA ALA A 35 6.90 -12.18 -15.61
C ALA A 35 7.86 -11.05 -16.01
N LYS A 36 8.57 -11.23 -17.14
CA LYS A 36 9.44 -10.18 -17.70
C LYS A 36 8.63 -8.91 -17.95
N SER A 37 9.05 -7.79 -17.38
CA SER A 37 8.35 -6.50 -17.43
C SER A 37 6.96 -6.47 -16.77
N SER A 38 6.61 -7.47 -15.96
CA SER A 38 5.37 -7.45 -15.19
C SER A 38 5.43 -6.37 -14.10
N PRO A 39 4.34 -5.58 -13.93
CA PRO A 39 4.21 -4.68 -12.80
C PRO A 39 3.81 -5.41 -11.51
N LEU A 40 3.47 -6.69 -11.57
CA LEU A 40 3.14 -7.53 -10.42
C LEU A 40 4.37 -8.30 -9.94
N TYR A 41 4.51 -8.37 -8.63
CA TYR A 41 5.64 -8.98 -7.95
C TYR A 41 5.14 -9.98 -6.91
N GLN A 42 5.84 -11.09 -6.80
CA GLN A 42 5.54 -12.19 -5.92
C GLN A 42 6.63 -12.42 -4.88
N LYS A 43 6.22 -12.76 -3.67
CA LYS A 43 7.08 -13.28 -2.62
C LYS A 43 6.52 -14.62 -2.16
N MET A 44 7.37 -15.64 -2.12
CA MET A 44 7.02 -16.96 -1.59
C MET A 44 7.44 -17.04 -0.12
N ASP A 45 6.51 -17.38 0.76
CA ASP A 45 6.82 -17.82 2.11
C ASP A 45 6.96 -19.35 2.11
N LYS A 46 8.21 -19.82 2.18
CA LYS A 46 8.56 -21.24 2.15
C LYS A 46 8.06 -22.00 3.37
N THR A 47 7.71 -21.31 4.45
CA THR A 47 7.26 -21.92 5.70
C THR A 47 5.79 -22.29 5.66
N GLY A 48 4.97 -21.50 4.95
CA GLY A 48 3.52 -21.68 4.87
C GLY A 48 2.97 -22.07 3.49
N ASP A 49 3.85 -22.28 2.51
CA ASP A 49 3.48 -22.47 1.09
C ASP A 49 2.53 -21.37 0.56
N LEU A 50 2.78 -20.13 1.01
CA LEU A 50 1.98 -18.97 0.62
C LEU A 50 2.72 -18.13 -0.41
N VAL A 51 1.99 -17.72 -1.44
CA VAL A 51 2.44 -16.77 -2.45
C VAL A 51 1.73 -15.45 -2.23
N TYR A 52 2.50 -14.40 -1.98
CA TYR A 52 2.02 -13.04 -1.83
C TYR A 52 2.25 -12.27 -3.13
N THR A 53 1.20 -11.79 -3.78
CA THR A 53 1.34 -10.98 -5.01
C THR A 53 0.89 -9.55 -4.76
N ALA A 54 1.73 -8.58 -5.14
CA ALA A 54 1.46 -7.16 -4.99
C ALA A 54 1.93 -6.37 -6.22
N HIS A 55 1.34 -5.21 -6.46
CA HIS A 55 1.79 -4.31 -7.52
C HIS A 55 3.09 -3.60 -7.11
N LYS A 56 3.99 -3.34 -8.06
CA LYS A 56 5.30 -2.70 -7.82
C LYS A 56 5.19 -1.42 -6.98
N SER A 57 4.15 -0.61 -7.21
CA SER A 57 3.93 0.66 -6.51
C SER A 57 3.69 0.49 -5.01
N SER A 58 3.07 -0.61 -4.56
CA SER A 58 2.87 -0.89 -3.13
C SER A 58 4.13 -1.42 -2.44
N LEU A 59 5.13 -1.85 -3.22
CA LEU A 59 6.40 -2.38 -2.68
C LEU A 59 7.53 -1.35 -2.65
N LYS A 60 7.40 -0.24 -3.40
CA LYS A 60 8.36 0.87 -3.36
C LYS A 60 8.31 1.51 -1.97
N ARG A 61 9.43 1.48 -1.24
CA ARG A 61 9.56 2.24 0.00
C ARG A 61 9.98 3.68 -0.32
N PRO A 62 9.36 4.69 0.30
CA PRO A 62 9.86 6.05 0.23
C PRO A 62 11.26 6.10 0.85
N PHE A 63 12.13 6.91 0.24
CA PHE A 63 13.52 7.02 0.65
C PHE A 63 13.69 7.77 1.99
N LEU A 64 12.71 8.61 2.36
CA LEU A 64 12.66 9.31 3.65
C LEU A 64 11.36 8.95 4.38
N SER A 65 11.47 8.43 5.60
CA SER A 65 10.31 8.06 6.44
C SER A 65 9.40 9.25 6.75
N PHE A 66 9.97 10.46 6.84
CA PHE A 66 9.26 11.73 7.06
C PHE A 66 8.37 12.15 5.88
N ALA A 67 8.55 11.54 4.70
CA ALA A 67 7.78 11.84 3.50
C ALA A 67 6.81 10.70 3.11
N ASN A 68 6.57 9.75 4.02
CA ASN A 68 5.57 8.72 3.77
C ASN A 68 4.20 9.38 3.67
N LYS A 69 3.64 9.44 2.46
CA LYS A 69 2.23 9.78 2.26
C LYS A 69 1.35 8.63 2.75
N ASN A 70 0.09 8.91 3.05
CA ASN A 70 -0.90 7.86 3.28
C ASN A 70 -1.01 6.95 2.07
N ARG A 71 -1.15 5.65 2.32
CA ARG A 71 -1.10 4.62 1.27
C ARG A 71 -2.33 3.76 1.34
N PHE A 72 -2.91 3.56 0.17
CA PHE A 72 -3.90 2.55 -0.12
C PHE A 72 -3.26 1.55 -1.07
N TYR A 73 -3.42 0.25 -0.82
CA TYR A 73 -3.09 -0.77 -1.82
C TYR A 73 -3.76 -2.11 -1.51
N LEU A 74 -3.85 -2.95 -2.53
CA LEU A 74 -4.24 -4.35 -2.41
C LEU A 74 -3.01 -5.26 -2.50
N TYR A 75 -3.16 -6.47 -2.00
CA TYR A 75 -2.31 -7.61 -2.38
C TYR A 75 -3.14 -8.89 -2.31
N THR A 76 -2.74 -9.89 -3.08
CA THR A 76 -3.33 -11.23 -3.01
C THR A 76 -2.42 -12.15 -2.22
N VAL A 77 -3.03 -13.14 -1.60
CA VAL A 77 -2.33 -14.27 -1.02
C VAL A 77 -3.01 -15.52 -1.52
N ASN A 78 -2.22 -16.51 -1.93
CA ASN A 78 -2.76 -17.79 -2.36
C ASN A 78 -1.79 -18.93 -2.05
N ASN A 79 -2.34 -20.13 -1.97
CA ASN A 79 -1.61 -21.38 -2.05
C ASN A 79 -2.23 -22.23 -3.17
N GLN A 80 -2.03 -23.55 -3.15
CA GLN A 80 -2.60 -24.45 -4.15
C GLN A 80 -4.13 -24.59 -4.04
N GLU A 81 -4.70 -24.47 -2.83
CA GLU A 81 -6.10 -24.81 -2.55
C GLU A 81 -6.99 -23.57 -2.41
N SER A 82 -6.42 -22.44 -1.97
CA SER A 82 -7.14 -21.25 -1.54
C SER A 82 -6.46 -19.98 -2.01
N LYS A 83 -7.27 -18.94 -2.22
CA LYS A 83 -6.81 -17.58 -2.49
C LYS A 83 -7.68 -16.57 -1.75
N TRP A 84 -7.08 -15.46 -1.35
CA TRP A 84 -7.79 -14.34 -0.76
C TRP A 84 -7.12 -13.01 -1.12
N VAL A 85 -7.89 -11.93 -1.01
CA VAL A 85 -7.41 -10.56 -1.21
C VAL A 85 -7.32 -9.86 0.12
N ARG A 86 -6.30 -9.04 0.27
CA ARG A 86 -6.10 -8.17 1.42
C ARG A 86 -6.02 -6.73 0.97
N ILE A 87 -6.63 -5.85 1.75
CA ILE A 87 -6.62 -4.39 1.55
C ILE A 87 -5.85 -3.75 2.69
N VAL A 88 -5.00 -2.79 2.33
CA VAL A 88 -4.15 -2.11 3.30
C VAL A 88 -4.37 -0.61 3.21
N PHE A 89 -4.55 -0.02 4.40
CA PHE A 89 -4.58 1.41 4.62
C PHE A 89 -3.44 1.77 5.57
N GLU A 90 -2.56 2.67 5.15
CA GLU A 90 -1.47 3.21 5.95
C GLU A 90 -1.69 4.70 6.15
N TYR A 91 -1.81 5.11 7.41
CA TYR A 91 -1.82 6.49 7.85
C TYR A 91 -0.42 6.88 8.34
N ASN A 92 0.06 8.03 7.90
CA ASN A 92 1.30 8.65 8.31
C ASN A 92 0.99 10.10 8.71
N GLY A 93 1.12 10.41 9.99
CA GLY A 93 0.72 11.69 10.56
C GLY A 93 1.67 12.20 11.62
N ILE A 94 1.38 13.39 12.14
CA ILE A 94 2.11 14.03 13.24
C ILE A 94 1.58 13.57 14.61
N ASP A 95 0.36 13.04 14.63
CA ASP A 95 -0.29 12.51 15.82
C ASP A 95 -1.00 11.21 15.48
N ARG A 96 -1.29 10.41 16.51
CA ARG A 96 -2.01 9.16 16.36
C ARG A 96 -3.49 9.48 16.16
N LEU A 97 -4.10 8.91 15.12
CA LEU A 97 -5.50 9.10 14.81
C LEU A 97 -6.40 8.15 15.61
N LEU A 98 -5.89 6.97 16.01
CA LEU A 98 -6.68 5.89 16.63
C LEU A 98 -7.88 5.56 15.75
N ILE A 99 -7.60 5.00 14.58
CA ILE A 99 -8.63 4.77 13.55
C ILE A 99 -9.74 3.86 14.08
N ASP A 100 -10.93 4.42 14.28
CA ASP A 100 -12.14 3.71 14.71
C ASP A 100 -12.94 3.18 13.51
N LYS A 101 -12.86 3.86 12.37
CA LYS A 101 -13.50 3.41 11.15
C LYS A 101 -12.68 3.79 9.92
N ILE A 102 -12.69 2.90 8.93
CA ILE A 102 -12.20 3.18 7.59
C ILE A 102 -13.37 3.08 6.63
N SER A 103 -13.47 4.05 5.72
CA SER A 103 -14.37 3.92 4.58
C SER A 103 -13.64 4.02 3.25
N LEU A 104 -14.20 3.37 2.23
CA LEU A 104 -13.77 3.47 0.84
C LEU A 104 -15.01 3.77 0.01
N LYS A 105 -15.01 4.89 -0.72
CA LYS A 105 -16.15 5.35 -1.51
C LYS A 105 -15.74 5.74 -2.93
N ASN A 106 -16.69 5.67 -3.85
CA ASN A 106 -16.58 6.36 -5.13
C ASN A 106 -17.69 7.41 -5.23
N GLY A 107 -17.54 8.41 -6.10
CA GLY A 107 -18.53 9.47 -6.30
C GLY A 107 -19.92 9.00 -6.81
N LYS A 108 -20.19 7.69 -6.89
CA LYS A 108 -21.46 7.08 -7.34
C LYS A 108 -22.22 6.39 -6.20
N SER A 109 -22.01 6.83 -4.96
CA SER A 109 -22.72 6.37 -3.75
C SER A 109 -22.46 4.92 -3.31
N GLN A 110 -21.44 4.26 -3.87
CA GLN A 110 -20.99 2.98 -3.34
C GLN A 110 -19.99 3.23 -2.21
N LYS A 111 -20.08 2.44 -1.14
CA LYS A 111 -19.24 2.56 0.04
C LYS A 111 -18.92 1.17 0.61
N LEU A 112 -17.68 0.99 1.03
CA LEU A 112 -17.24 -0.08 1.93
C LEU A 112 -16.80 0.55 3.24
N GLU A 113 -17.16 -0.04 4.35
CA GLU A 113 -16.82 0.43 5.69
C GLU A 113 -16.30 -0.73 6.55
N TRP A 114 -15.36 -0.39 7.41
CA TRP A 114 -14.83 -1.28 8.43
C TRP A 114 -14.74 -0.51 9.74
N ASP A 115 -15.40 -1.01 10.76
CA ASP A 115 -15.34 -0.48 12.12
C ASP A 115 -14.31 -1.26 12.95
N PHE A 116 -13.63 -0.56 13.84
CA PHE A 116 -12.58 -1.05 14.70
C PHE A 116 -12.86 -0.63 16.14
N SER A 117 -12.61 -1.54 17.08
CA SER A 117 -12.62 -1.22 18.49
C SER A 117 -11.18 -0.95 18.94
N ASN A 118 -10.89 0.29 19.32
CA ASN A 118 -9.61 0.67 19.90
C ASN A 118 -9.67 0.51 21.44
N ASN A 119 -9.56 -0.74 21.92
CA ASN A 119 -9.64 -1.08 23.35
C ASN A 119 -8.31 -0.89 24.13
N ASP A 120 -7.46 0.05 23.74
CA ASP A 120 -6.22 0.33 24.48
C ASP A 120 -6.48 1.34 25.60
N ASN A 121 -6.70 0.84 26.82
CA ASN A 121 -6.87 1.63 28.05
C ASN A 121 -5.56 2.26 28.58
N ASN A 122 -4.46 2.22 27.81
CA ASN A 122 -3.15 2.75 28.17
C ASN A 122 -2.61 3.67 27.06
N ILE A 123 -3.37 4.71 26.72
CA ILE A 123 -2.93 5.70 25.74
C ILE A 123 -2.17 6.80 26.49
N ASP A 124 -0.85 6.65 26.54
CA ASP A 124 0.06 7.76 26.86
C ASP A 124 -0.13 8.80 25.75
N GLY A 125 -0.89 9.86 26.02
CA GLY A 125 -1.27 10.92 25.07
C GLY A 125 -0.12 11.82 24.66
N ARG A 126 1.00 11.23 24.22
CA ARG A 126 2.16 11.97 23.72
C ARG A 126 1.79 12.57 22.37
N HIS A 127 1.54 13.87 22.38
CA HIS A 127 1.38 14.68 21.19
C HIS A 127 2.77 15.03 20.65
N GLY A 128 2.93 14.98 19.34
CA GLY A 128 4.19 15.30 18.65
C GLY A 128 5.10 14.10 18.41
N GLY A 129 4.98 13.52 17.22
CA GLY A 129 5.93 12.55 16.67
C GLY A 129 5.40 11.95 15.38
N ILE A 130 6.27 11.50 14.47
CA ILE A 130 5.74 10.79 13.29
C ILE A 130 5.09 9.49 13.73
N VAL A 131 3.79 9.39 13.47
CA VAL A 131 3.01 8.18 13.71
C VAL A 131 2.78 7.48 12.39
N HIS A 132 2.92 6.16 12.43
CA HIS A 132 2.54 5.27 11.34
C HIS A 132 1.50 4.28 11.87
N GLU A 133 0.28 4.36 11.36
CA GLU A 133 -0.78 3.40 11.64
C GLU A 133 -1.07 2.60 10.38
N LYS A 134 -1.25 1.28 10.54
CA LYS A 134 -1.55 0.38 9.43
C LYS A 134 -2.72 -0.52 9.81
N LYS A 135 -3.74 -0.56 8.96
CA LYS A 135 -4.80 -1.57 9.01
C LYS A 135 -4.68 -2.47 7.77
N ASP A 136 -4.49 -3.76 8.00
CA ASP A 136 -4.35 -4.79 6.96
C ASP A 136 -5.51 -5.78 7.12
N LEU A 137 -6.45 -5.72 6.18
CA LEU A 137 -7.76 -6.38 6.32
C LEU A 137 -7.90 -7.49 5.30
N LEU A 138 -8.42 -8.63 5.75
CA LEU A 138 -8.90 -9.69 4.87
C LEU A 138 -10.24 -9.27 4.28
N ILE A 139 -10.39 -9.35 2.96
CA ILE A 139 -11.62 -8.98 2.27
C ILE A 139 -12.48 -10.24 2.07
N THR A 140 -13.75 -10.20 2.47
CA THR A 140 -14.71 -11.27 2.17
C THR A 140 -15.10 -11.27 0.70
N GLN A 141 -15.69 -12.36 0.20
CA GLN A 141 -16.15 -12.42 -1.19
C GLN A 141 -17.17 -11.31 -1.52
N GLU A 142 -18.13 -11.05 -0.64
CA GLU A 142 -19.11 -9.97 -0.83
C GLU A 142 -18.43 -8.59 -0.87
N GLN A 143 -17.47 -8.35 0.02
CA GLN A 143 -16.70 -7.10 0.03
C GLN A 143 -15.83 -6.97 -1.23
N PHE A 144 -15.30 -8.08 -1.75
CA PHE A 144 -14.53 -8.09 -2.98
C PHE A 144 -15.40 -7.72 -4.18
N GLU A 145 -16.62 -8.25 -4.29
CA GLU A 145 -17.57 -7.86 -5.34
C GLU A 145 -17.94 -6.38 -5.28
N LYS A 146 -18.20 -5.84 -4.08
CA LYS A 146 -18.40 -4.39 -3.88
C LYS A 146 -17.16 -3.59 -4.24
N LEU A 147 -15.96 -4.08 -3.89
CA LEU A 147 -14.69 -3.44 -4.22
C LEU A 147 -14.49 -3.35 -5.74
N MET A 148 -14.82 -4.39 -6.50
CA MET A 148 -14.76 -4.36 -7.97
C MET A 148 -15.70 -3.32 -8.58
N GLN A 149 -16.87 -3.11 -7.96
CA GLN A 149 -17.79 -2.08 -8.41
C GLN A 149 -17.29 -0.66 -8.06
N LEU A 150 -16.61 -0.52 -6.92
CA LEU A 150 -15.98 0.72 -6.46
C LEU A 150 -14.81 1.13 -7.35
N LEU A 151 -13.89 0.20 -7.59
CA LEU A 151 -12.67 0.39 -8.36
C LEU A 151 -12.98 0.35 -9.86
N LYS A 152 -13.39 1.49 -10.43
CA LYS A 152 -13.59 1.62 -11.87
C LYS A 152 -12.53 2.50 -12.52
N PRO A 153 -12.07 2.16 -13.74
CA PRO A 153 -11.21 3.06 -14.49
C PRO A 153 -11.82 4.46 -14.59
N ARG A 154 -10.99 5.49 -14.39
CA ARG A 154 -11.37 6.91 -14.48
C ARG A 154 -12.42 7.37 -13.46
N THR A 155 -12.66 6.61 -12.39
CA THR A 155 -13.44 7.09 -11.24
C THR A 155 -12.54 7.65 -10.16
N MET A 156 -13.00 8.71 -9.51
CA MET A 156 -12.38 9.20 -8.29
C MET A 156 -12.82 8.28 -7.15
N VAL A 157 -11.84 7.63 -6.53
CA VAL A 157 -12.05 6.75 -5.38
C VAL A 157 -11.28 7.35 -4.22
N GLU A 158 -11.95 7.45 -3.09
CA GLU A 158 -11.45 8.09 -1.88
C GLU A 158 -11.59 7.11 -0.73
N TYR A 159 -10.64 7.15 0.19
CA TYR A 159 -10.78 6.47 1.47
C TYR A 159 -10.74 7.51 2.59
N SER A 160 -11.44 7.22 3.67
CA SER A 160 -11.41 8.06 4.85
C SER A 160 -10.99 7.27 6.08
N PHE A 161 -10.28 7.95 6.96
CA PHE A 161 -10.06 7.51 8.33
C PHE A 161 -10.99 8.32 9.23
N SER A 162 -11.74 7.65 10.10
CA SER A 162 -12.57 8.30 11.10
C SER A 162 -12.11 7.89 12.49
N SER A 163 -11.98 8.90 13.36
CA SER A 163 -11.95 8.78 14.81
C SER A 163 -12.84 9.89 15.38
N ASP A 164 -12.28 10.89 16.07
CA ASP A 164 -13.00 12.09 16.53
C ASP A 164 -13.48 12.97 15.37
N TYR A 165 -12.79 12.89 14.24
CA TYR A 165 -13.11 13.59 13.00
C TYR A 165 -12.80 12.69 11.80
N GLU A 166 -13.34 13.05 10.63
CA GLU A 166 -13.15 12.30 9.39
C GLU A 166 -12.14 13.02 8.49
N GLU A 167 -11.08 12.32 8.10
CA GLU A 167 -10.11 12.79 7.11
C GLU A 167 -10.21 11.97 5.83
N GLU A 168 -10.45 12.65 4.71
CA GLU A 168 -10.60 12.01 3.40
C GLU A 168 -9.35 12.14 2.55
N TYR A 169 -9.00 11.05 1.87
CA TYR A 169 -7.80 10.93 1.05
C TYR A 169 -8.13 10.35 -0.32
N PRO A 170 -7.73 11.02 -1.42
CA PRO A 170 -7.90 10.45 -2.75
C PRO A 170 -6.90 9.30 -2.96
N ILE A 171 -7.36 8.21 -3.58
CA ILE A 171 -6.47 7.16 -4.06
C ILE A 171 -5.67 7.70 -5.24
N THR A 172 -4.35 7.52 -5.20
CA THR A 172 -3.49 7.96 -6.31
C THR A 172 -3.76 7.14 -7.58
N LYS A 173 -3.57 7.75 -8.75
CA LYS A 173 -3.73 7.05 -10.03
C LYS A 173 -2.89 5.75 -10.10
N GLU A 174 -1.64 5.77 -9.65
CA GLU A 174 -0.76 4.59 -9.61
C GLU A 174 -1.28 3.49 -8.67
N SER A 175 -1.93 3.86 -7.56
CA SER A 175 -2.54 2.89 -6.64
C SER A 175 -3.85 2.32 -7.18
N LEU A 176 -4.70 3.14 -7.81
CA LEU A 176 -5.91 2.66 -8.49
C LEU A 176 -5.56 1.70 -9.62
N GLU A 177 -4.60 2.05 -10.47
CA GLU A 177 -4.09 1.16 -11.54
C GLU A 177 -3.52 -0.14 -10.97
N GLY A 178 -2.74 -0.06 -9.89
CA GLY A 178 -2.19 -1.24 -9.23
C GLY A 178 -3.27 -2.15 -8.63
N SER A 179 -4.32 -1.57 -8.07
CA SER A 179 -5.44 -2.29 -7.48
C SER A 179 -6.29 -2.98 -8.54
N LEU A 180 -6.58 -2.30 -9.66
CA LEU A 180 -7.28 -2.89 -10.81
C LEU A 180 -6.52 -4.10 -11.37
N LYS A 181 -5.20 -3.98 -11.57
CA LYS A 181 -4.37 -5.11 -12.04
C LYS A 181 -4.35 -6.29 -11.06
N LEU A 182 -4.40 -6.02 -9.76
CA LEU A 182 -4.45 -7.08 -8.75
C LEU A 182 -5.79 -7.78 -8.69
N VAL A 183 -6.89 -7.06 -8.92
CA VAL A 183 -8.23 -7.65 -9.07
C VAL A 183 -8.26 -8.58 -10.27
N GLU A 184 -7.82 -8.12 -11.45
CA GLU A 184 -7.72 -8.93 -12.67
C GLU A 184 -6.84 -10.18 -12.43
N TYR A 185 -5.69 -9.98 -11.78
CA TYR A 185 -4.79 -11.08 -11.43
C TYR A 185 -5.47 -12.09 -10.50
N TYR A 186 -6.11 -11.63 -9.43
CA TYR A 186 -6.78 -12.48 -8.44
C TYR A 186 -7.80 -13.42 -9.10
N GLU A 187 -8.61 -12.91 -10.03
CA GLU A 187 -9.58 -13.71 -10.76
C GLU A 187 -8.89 -14.81 -11.59
N SER A 188 -7.74 -14.50 -12.20
CA SER A 188 -6.97 -15.45 -13.01
C SER A 188 -6.20 -16.53 -12.23
N ILE A 189 -6.04 -16.41 -10.91
CA ILE A 189 -5.29 -17.39 -10.11
C ILE A 189 -6.03 -18.74 -10.16
N PRO A 190 -5.41 -19.80 -10.71
CA PRO A 190 -5.99 -21.13 -10.68
C PRO A 190 -5.89 -21.70 -9.26
N LEU A 191 -6.95 -22.38 -8.83
CA LEU A 191 -6.93 -23.22 -7.62
C LEU A 191 -6.94 -24.67 -8.05
N ALA A 192 -6.22 -25.53 -7.32
CA ALA A 192 -6.33 -26.96 -7.46
C ALA A 192 -7.75 -27.37 -7.08
N VAL A 193 -8.56 -27.71 -8.09
CA VAL A 193 -9.85 -28.36 -7.86
C VAL A 193 -9.52 -29.78 -7.43
N LEU A 194 -9.66 -30.09 -6.15
CA LEU A 194 -9.71 -31.47 -5.68
C LEU A 194 -10.86 -32.15 -6.42
N ARG A 195 -10.52 -32.99 -7.40
CA ARG A 195 -11.46 -33.89 -8.10
C ARG A 195 -11.58 -35.18 -7.33
#